data_AF-A0A6G0X9Z1-F1
#
_entry.id   AF-A0A6G0X9Z1-F1
#
_cell.length_a   1.000
_cell.length_b   1.000
_cell.length_c   1.000
_cell.angle_alpha   90.00
_cell.angle_beta   90.00
_cell.angle_gamma   90.00
#
_symmetry.space_group_name_H-M   'P 1'
#
loop_
_entity.id
_entity.type
_entity.pdbx_description
1 polymer ?
#
loop_
_entity_poly.entity_id
_entity_poly.type
_entity_poly.pdbx_seq_one_letter_code
_entity_poly.pdbx_strand_id
1 'polypeptide(L)'
;MLFLAAFVVQFCNGSLFAWSVLNQPIDNFIQGKARDSVPPAKEMAVVTFYITAGVHGCATALFGPFVERHGPRHSLIVASSLFFVGHVVSFVSVYFKSYVGLYIGYGVFCGAGFGIAYIAPVSALLKWFPDLRGTAGGFAVCGVGLGTAFWGRIYPFLIESLGTECFFLVFGLLLCLILLISSCILRTPPPNYVVGGRNVQGVKVTERRTQSVVSKQDDSTEERVSVVLGEVQRNNFFNVFDYQELELGEAEILYHNKIKSLRIRECVFSVDFVLLYLVFVGASVAGTNVMSRVYNIAASVYSHVEDDDLIQMVATMSIANFFGQVLCPLISDKYITLAQLTQRLAAR
;
A
#
# COMPACT_ATOMS: atom_id res chain seq x y z
N MET A 1 5.75 -3.44 -16.91
CA MET A 1 4.51 -2.65 -16.73
C MET A 1 3.89 -2.79 -15.34
N LEU A 2 3.77 -4.01 -14.77
CA LEU A 2 3.21 -4.20 -13.41
C LEU A 2 3.95 -3.40 -12.32
N PHE A 3 5.28 -3.46 -12.31
CA PHE A 3 6.11 -2.67 -11.39
C PHE A 3 5.84 -1.16 -11.50
N LEU A 4 5.74 -0.63 -12.72
CA LEU A 4 5.44 0.78 -12.94
C LEU A 4 4.05 1.15 -12.44
N ALA A 5 3.02 0.33 -12.71
CA ALA A 5 1.68 0.59 -12.21
C ALA A 5 1.61 0.56 -10.68
N ALA A 6 2.28 -0.42 -10.05
CA ALA A 6 2.38 -0.49 -8.59
C ALA A 6 3.10 0.73 -8.00
N PHE A 7 4.21 1.13 -8.62
CA PHE A 7 4.97 2.32 -8.25
C PHE A 7 4.11 3.58 -8.35
N VAL A 8 3.36 3.77 -9.45
CA VAL A 8 2.51 4.94 -9.67
C VAL A 8 1.37 5.01 -8.66
N VAL A 9 0.73 3.88 -8.32
CA VAL A 9 -0.30 3.83 -7.26
C VAL A 9 0.31 4.24 -5.92
N GLN A 10 1.50 3.75 -5.60
CA GLN A 10 2.15 4.04 -4.32
C GLN A 10 2.74 5.46 -4.28
N PHE A 11 3.12 6.00 -5.42
CA PHE A 11 3.43 7.42 -5.61
C PHE A 11 2.22 8.31 -5.33
N CYS A 12 1.02 7.89 -5.73
CA CYS A 12 -0.22 8.56 -5.36
C CYS A 12 -0.47 8.46 -3.84
N ASN A 13 -0.19 7.32 -3.20
CA ASN A 13 -0.29 7.20 -1.74
C ASN A 13 0.71 8.09 -0.99
N GLY A 14 1.87 8.41 -1.57
CA GLY A 14 2.83 9.36 -1.02
C GLY A 14 2.25 10.76 -0.77
N SER A 15 1.19 11.13 -1.52
CA SER A 15 0.49 12.41 -1.36
C SER A 15 -0.02 12.66 0.07
N LEU A 16 -0.40 11.61 0.80
CA LEU A 16 -0.87 11.68 2.18
C LEU A 16 0.22 12.19 3.13
N PHE A 17 1.46 11.76 2.93
CA PHE A 17 2.58 12.14 3.81
C PHE A 17 3.13 13.54 3.52
N ALA A 18 2.72 14.15 2.39
CA ALA A 18 3.00 15.55 2.07
C ALA A 18 1.97 16.51 2.68
N TRP A 19 0.99 16.02 3.45
CA TRP A 19 -0.10 16.81 4.01
C TRP A 19 0.36 17.97 4.89
N SER A 20 1.52 17.87 5.55
CA SER A 20 2.02 18.90 6.46
C SER A 20 2.14 20.28 5.80
N VAL A 21 2.42 20.32 4.48
CA VAL A 21 2.47 21.55 3.66
C VAL A 21 1.10 22.19 3.49
N LEU A 22 0.01 21.41 3.57
CA LEU A 22 -1.36 21.87 3.39
C LEU A 22 -1.97 22.46 4.68
N ASN A 23 -1.38 22.19 5.84
CA ASN A 23 -1.96 22.58 7.13
C ASN A 23 -2.24 24.09 7.22
N GLN A 24 -1.21 24.91 6.98
CA GLN A 24 -1.33 26.37 7.07
C GLN A 24 -2.29 26.96 6.02
N PRO A 25 -2.18 26.63 4.71
CA PRO A 25 -3.12 27.12 3.71
C PRO A 25 -4.59 26.81 4.04
N ILE A 26 -4.88 25.59 4.50
CA ILE A 26 -6.25 25.17 4.86
C ILE A 26 -6.74 25.93 6.09
N ASP A 27 -5.94 26.00 7.15
CA ASP A 27 -6.33 26.67 8.39
C ASP A 27 -6.55 28.17 8.18
N ASN A 28 -5.70 28.81 7.37
CA ASN A 28 -5.85 30.21 6.98
C ASN A 28 -7.13 30.46 6.18
N PHE A 29 -7.42 29.61 5.19
CA PHE A 29 -8.63 29.74 4.37
C PHE A 29 -9.92 29.59 5.18
N ILE A 30 -9.99 28.54 6.01
CA ILE A 30 -11.18 28.25 6.82
C ILE A 30 -11.40 29.33 7.88
N GLN A 31 -10.34 29.85 8.50
CA GLN A 31 -10.43 30.90 9.53
C GLN A 31 -10.51 32.31 8.95
N GLY A 32 -10.38 32.48 7.63
CA GLY A 32 -10.40 33.80 6.97
C GLY A 32 -9.17 34.66 7.29
N LYS A 33 -8.04 34.03 7.59
CA LYS A 33 -6.78 34.68 7.94
C LYS A 33 -5.86 34.79 6.72
N ALA A 34 -5.05 35.85 6.65
CA ALA A 34 -4.00 35.98 5.65
C ALA A 34 -2.86 34.98 5.90
N ARG A 35 -2.11 34.61 4.85
CA ARG A 35 -1.06 33.58 4.87
C ARG A 35 -0.04 33.78 6.00
N ASP A 36 0.37 35.04 6.23
CA ASP A 36 1.38 35.44 7.22
C ASP A 36 0.78 36.16 8.44
N SER A 37 -0.49 35.86 8.76
CA SER A 37 -1.17 36.51 9.87
C SER A 37 -0.55 36.15 11.23
N VAL A 38 -0.30 37.17 12.04
CA VAL A 38 0.15 37.03 13.44
C VAL A 38 -1.01 37.41 14.37
N PRO A 39 -1.48 36.52 15.26
CA PRO A 39 -1.02 35.16 15.53
C PRO A 39 -1.47 34.12 14.48
N PRO A 40 -0.72 33.01 14.31
CA PRO A 40 -1.03 31.97 13.33
C PRO A 40 -2.44 31.38 13.52
N ALA A 41 -2.97 30.77 12.47
CA ALA A 41 -4.24 30.05 12.52
C ALA A 41 -4.16 28.86 13.51
N LYS A 42 -5.29 28.51 14.12
CA LYS A 42 -5.36 27.34 15.01
C LYS A 42 -5.10 26.08 14.18
N GLU A 43 -4.18 25.22 14.62
CA GLU A 43 -3.77 23.98 13.93
C GLU A 43 -4.86 22.89 13.97
N MET A 44 -5.94 23.07 13.19
CA MET A 44 -7.06 22.13 13.14
C MET A 44 -6.99 21.24 11.89
N ALA A 45 -6.30 21.68 10.83
CA ALA A 45 -6.11 20.90 9.61
C ALA A 45 -5.26 19.63 9.82
N VAL A 46 -4.32 19.65 10.78
CA VAL A 46 -3.47 18.50 11.10
C VAL A 46 -4.27 17.31 11.65
N VAL A 47 -5.41 17.57 12.29
CA VAL A 47 -6.32 16.52 12.79
C VAL A 47 -6.84 15.66 11.63
N THR A 48 -7.04 16.26 10.45
CA THR A 48 -7.43 15.54 9.24
C THR A 48 -6.40 14.46 8.89
N PHE A 49 -5.10 14.77 8.97
CA PHE A 49 -4.04 13.79 8.72
C PHE A 49 -4.11 12.62 9.70
N TYR A 50 -4.29 12.87 11.00
CA TYR A 50 -4.37 11.79 11.99
C TYR A 50 -5.57 10.88 11.77
N ILE A 51 -6.74 11.45 11.45
CA ILE A 51 -7.92 10.68 11.09
C ILE A 51 -7.63 9.86 9.83
N THR A 52 -7.03 10.48 8.80
CA THR A 52 -6.68 9.81 7.54
C THR A 52 -5.72 8.66 7.78
N ALA A 53 -4.66 8.85 8.56
CA ALA A 53 -3.68 7.83 8.88
C ALA A 53 -4.29 6.68 9.68
N GLY A 54 -5.16 6.99 10.66
CA GLY A 54 -5.89 5.99 11.43
C GLY A 54 -6.83 5.15 10.55
N VAL A 55 -7.65 5.81 9.73
CA VAL A 55 -8.58 5.13 8.81
C VAL A 55 -7.82 4.36 7.74
N HIS A 56 -6.71 4.88 7.22
CA HIS A 56 -5.81 4.16 6.31
C HIS A 56 -5.31 2.85 6.92
N GLY A 57 -4.81 2.89 8.16
CA GLY A 57 -4.37 1.69 8.87
C GLY A 57 -5.52 0.68 9.10
N CYS A 58 -6.68 1.16 9.57
CA CYS A 58 -7.85 0.32 9.77
C CYS A 58 -8.36 -0.29 8.45
N ALA A 59 -8.46 0.49 7.39
CA ALA A 59 -8.88 0.01 6.08
C ALA A 59 -7.88 -1.01 5.52
N THR A 60 -6.59 -0.78 5.72
CA THR A 60 -5.56 -1.76 5.35
C THR A 60 -5.78 -3.09 6.08
N ALA A 61 -6.01 -3.07 7.40
CA ALA A 61 -6.27 -4.29 8.16
C ALA A 61 -7.57 -5.00 7.72
N LEU A 62 -8.65 -4.26 7.48
CA LEU A 62 -9.99 -4.81 7.23
C LEU A 62 -10.22 -5.23 5.77
N PHE A 63 -9.64 -4.54 4.79
CA PHE A 63 -9.88 -4.80 3.37
C PHE A 63 -8.91 -5.80 2.74
N GLY A 64 -7.93 -6.32 3.48
CA GLY A 64 -7.02 -7.39 3.00
C GLY A 64 -7.76 -8.59 2.38
N PRO A 65 -8.73 -9.22 3.07
CA PRO A 65 -9.52 -10.32 2.51
C PRO A 65 -10.34 -9.94 1.28
N PHE A 66 -10.83 -8.69 1.22
CA PHE A 66 -11.56 -8.18 0.06
C PHE A 66 -10.66 -8.11 -1.17
N VAL A 67 -9.44 -7.57 -1.02
CA VAL A 67 -8.43 -7.49 -2.08
C VAL A 67 -8.02 -8.88 -2.54
N GLU A 68 -7.88 -9.83 -1.62
CA GLU A 68 -7.52 -11.21 -1.95
C GLU A 68 -8.60 -11.89 -2.79
N ARG A 69 -9.88 -11.71 -2.40
CA ARG A 69 -11.01 -12.32 -3.10
C ARG A 69 -11.30 -11.68 -4.46
N HIS A 70 -11.32 -10.35 -4.56
CA HIS A 70 -11.74 -9.66 -5.80
C HIS A 70 -10.56 -9.27 -6.69
N GLY A 71 -9.33 -9.39 -6.20
CA GLY A 71 -8.12 -9.01 -6.91
C GLY A 71 -7.85 -7.50 -6.93
N PRO A 72 -6.68 -7.12 -7.48
CA PRO A 72 -6.15 -5.75 -7.40
C PRO A 72 -6.94 -4.75 -8.27
N ARG A 73 -7.49 -5.19 -9.41
CA ARG A 73 -8.24 -4.32 -10.32
C ARG A 73 -9.51 -3.77 -9.68
N HIS A 74 -10.38 -4.64 -9.17
CA HIS A 74 -11.61 -4.22 -8.50
C HIS A 74 -11.33 -3.40 -7.25
N SER A 75 -10.28 -3.76 -6.50
CA SER A 75 -9.84 -3.01 -5.33
C SER A 75 -9.45 -1.57 -5.67
N LEU A 76 -8.73 -1.35 -6.77
CA LEU A 76 -8.35 -0.01 -7.21
C LEU A 76 -9.52 0.82 -7.74
N ILE A 77 -10.53 0.19 -8.33
CA ILE A 77 -11.77 0.88 -8.73
C ILE A 77 -12.55 1.36 -7.50
N VAL A 78 -12.63 0.53 -6.46
CA VAL A 78 -13.25 0.93 -5.18
C VAL A 78 -12.44 2.05 -4.55
N ALA A 79 -11.12 1.93 -4.51
CA ALA A 79 -10.24 2.97 -3.99
C ALA A 79 -10.44 4.29 -4.76
N SER A 80 -10.36 4.29 -6.09
CA SER A 80 -10.53 5.51 -6.90
C SER A 80 -11.88 6.18 -6.68
N SER A 81 -12.95 5.38 -6.49
CA SER A 81 -14.28 5.89 -6.18
C SER A 81 -14.31 6.59 -4.81
N LEU A 82 -13.69 5.99 -3.79
CA LEU A 82 -13.56 6.59 -2.46
C LEU A 82 -12.71 7.88 -2.49
N PHE A 83 -11.63 7.90 -3.28
CA PHE A 83 -10.83 9.10 -3.49
C PHE A 83 -11.66 10.21 -4.11
N PHE A 84 -12.41 9.92 -5.18
CA PHE A 84 -13.25 10.91 -5.84
C PHE A 84 -14.30 11.48 -4.88
N VAL A 85 -15.04 10.62 -4.19
CA VAL A 85 -16.06 11.04 -3.21
C VAL A 85 -15.43 11.85 -2.09
N GLY A 86 -14.33 11.37 -1.49
CA GLY A 86 -13.68 12.04 -0.37
C GLY A 86 -13.13 13.41 -0.73
N HIS A 87 -12.55 13.56 -1.93
CA HIS A 87 -12.06 14.85 -2.41
C HIS A 87 -13.19 15.82 -2.78
N VAL A 88 -14.30 15.33 -3.36
CA VAL A 88 -15.48 16.17 -3.61
C VAL A 88 -16.10 16.66 -2.30
N VAL A 89 -16.23 15.78 -1.30
CA VAL A 89 -16.70 16.18 0.04
C VAL A 89 -15.73 17.18 0.68
N SER A 90 -14.42 16.99 0.50
CA SER A 90 -13.41 17.92 1.00
C SER A 90 -13.50 19.30 0.34
N PHE A 91 -13.67 19.34 -0.99
CA PHE A 91 -13.91 20.57 -1.75
C PHE A 91 -15.11 21.34 -1.18
N VAL A 92 -16.26 20.67 -1.06
CA VAL A 92 -17.49 21.27 -0.50
C VAL A 92 -17.25 21.75 0.94
N SER A 93 -16.54 20.96 1.75
CA SER A 93 -16.30 21.28 3.15
C SER A 93 -15.39 22.49 3.34
N VAL A 94 -14.33 22.60 2.54
CA VAL A 94 -13.44 23.77 2.55
C VAL A 94 -14.17 25.00 2.05
N TYR A 95 -14.97 24.88 0.98
CA TYR A 95 -15.81 25.96 0.48
C TYR A 95 -16.75 26.52 1.56
N PHE A 96 -17.38 25.65 2.36
CA PHE A 96 -18.21 26.04 3.49
C PHE A 96 -17.44 26.28 4.81
N LYS A 97 -16.10 26.31 4.78
CA LYS A 97 -15.24 26.57 5.94
C LYS A 97 -15.51 25.63 7.12
N SER A 98 -15.72 24.34 6.84
CA SER A 98 -16.08 23.31 7.82
C SER A 98 -14.96 22.27 7.99
N TYR A 99 -14.32 22.28 9.16
CA TYR A 99 -13.34 21.26 9.54
C TYR A 99 -13.95 19.86 9.66
N VAL A 100 -15.16 19.76 10.22
CA VAL A 100 -15.84 18.47 10.42
C VAL A 100 -16.11 17.79 9.07
N GLY A 101 -16.51 18.57 8.07
CA GLY A 101 -16.68 18.05 6.72
C GLY A 101 -15.37 17.57 6.10
N LEU A 102 -14.27 18.30 6.32
CA LEU A 102 -12.94 17.91 5.85
C LEU A 102 -12.45 16.61 6.52
N TYR A 103 -12.72 16.44 7.82
CA TYR A 103 -12.42 15.21 8.55
C TYR A 103 -13.18 14.00 7.99
N ILE A 104 -14.42 14.19 7.56
CA ILE A 104 -15.20 13.11 6.94
C ILE A 104 -14.71 12.85 5.51
N GLY A 105 -14.59 13.90 4.69
CA GLY A 105 -14.18 13.80 3.29
C GLY A 105 -12.77 13.22 3.12
N TYR A 106 -11.75 13.95 3.55
CA TYR A 106 -10.38 13.51 3.38
C TYR A 106 -10.00 12.46 4.44
N GLY A 107 -10.38 12.70 5.70
CA GLY A 107 -10.05 11.79 6.80
C GLY A 107 -10.63 10.39 6.62
N VAL A 108 -11.94 10.27 6.40
CA VAL A 108 -12.59 8.94 6.34
C VAL A 108 -12.61 8.39 4.93
N PHE A 109 -13.17 9.10 3.96
CA PHE A 109 -13.31 8.56 2.60
C PHE A 109 -11.95 8.41 1.90
N CYS A 110 -11.12 9.46 1.86
CA CYS A 110 -9.79 9.32 1.26
C CYS A 110 -8.92 8.37 2.10
N GLY A 111 -8.98 8.39 3.43
CA GLY A 111 -8.27 7.45 4.30
C GLY A 111 -8.56 5.99 3.95
N ALA A 112 -9.83 5.63 3.77
CA ALA A 112 -10.23 4.28 3.36
C ALA A 112 -9.72 3.95 1.96
N GLY A 113 -9.80 4.91 1.02
CA GLY A 113 -9.24 4.80 -0.31
C GLY A 113 -7.73 4.51 -0.29
N PHE A 114 -6.95 5.29 0.47
CA PHE A 114 -5.50 5.11 0.62
C PHE A 114 -5.16 3.70 1.11
N GLY A 115 -5.91 3.16 2.08
CA GLY A 115 -5.67 1.82 2.62
C GLY A 115 -5.87 0.72 1.58
N ILE A 116 -6.97 0.79 0.82
CA ILE A 116 -7.25 -0.20 -0.24
C ILE A 116 -6.22 -0.06 -1.39
N ALA A 117 -5.92 1.17 -1.80
CA ALA A 117 -4.94 1.46 -2.85
C ALA A 117 -3.51 1.02 -2.45
N TYR A 118 -3.19 0.98 -1.15
CA TYR A 118 -1.89 0.50 -0.67
C TYR A 118 -1.74 -1.02 -0.84
N ILE A 119 -2.75 -1.80 -0.45
CA ILE A 119 -2.63 -3.28 -0.44
C ILE A 119 -2.69 -3.87 -1.85
N ALA A 120 -3.56 -3.32 -2.71
CA ALA A 120 -3.80 -3.87 -4.04
C ALA A 120 -2.53 -4.09 -4.89
N PRO A 121 -1.65 -3.09 -5.10
CA PRO A 121 -0.42 -3.27 -5.88
C PRO A 121 0.63 -4.12 -5.16
N VAL A 122 0.76 -3.99 -3.83
CA VAL A 122 1.74 -4.74 -3.04
C VAL A 122 1.43 -6.24 -3.09
N SER A 123 0.18 -6.61 -2.83
CA SER A 123 -0.27 -8.01 -2.89
C SER A 123 -0.11 -8.60 -4.30
N ALA A 124 -0.40 -7.81 -5.34
CA ALA A 124 -0.20 -8.26 -6.71
C ALA A 124 1.28 -8.56 -7.01
N LEU A 125 2.20 -7.66 -6.69
CA LEU A 125 3.63 -7.86 -6.94
C LEU A 125 4.21 -9.04 -6.17
N LEU A 126 3.83 -9.20 -4.90
CA LEU A 126 4.29 -10.33 -4.07
C LEU A 126 3.85 -11.70 -4.64
N LYS A 127 2.71 -11.76 -5.33
CA LYS A 127 2.25 -12.99 -6.00
C LYS A 127 2.99 -13.28 -7.31
N TRP A 128 3.40 -12.24 -8.03
CA TRP A 128 4.16 -12.37 -9.28
C TRP A 128 5.63 -12.70 -9.06
N PHE A 129 6.21 -12.32 -7.91
CA PHE A 129 7.63 -12.53 -7.61
C PHE A 129 7.80 -13.23 -6.26
N PRO A 130 7.39 -14.51 -6.15
CA PRO A 130 7.53 -15.28 -4.91
C PRO A 130 8.98 -15.67 -4.58
N ASP A 131 9.90 -15.54 -5.54
CA ASP A 131 11.33 -15.77 -5.44
C ASP A 131 12.11 -14.57 -4.87
N LEU A 132 11.65 -13.36 -5.15
CA LEU A 132 12.23 -12.08 -4.71
C LEU A 132 11.19 -11.23 -3.96
N ARG A 133 10.53 -11.84 -2.97
CA ARG A 133 9.40 -11.21 -2.25
C ARG A 133 9.81 -9.91 -1.55
N GLY A 134 11.03 -9.86 -0.99
CA GLY A 134 11.54 -8.66 -0.34
C GLY A 134 11.67 -7.51 -1.34
N THR A 135 12.39 -7.74 -2.43
CA THR A 135 12.63 -6.76 -3.49
C THR A 135 11.33 -6.31 -4.15
N ALA A 136 10.42 -7.24 -4.43
CA ALA A 136 9.12 -6.93 -5.03
C ALA A 136 8.24 -6.07 -4.09
N GLY A 137 8.22 -6.40 -2.80
CA GLY A 137 7.52 -5.61 -1.78
C GLY A 137 8.13 -4.22 -1.62
N GLY A 138 9.46 -4.14 -1.53
CA GLY A 138 10.20 -2.89 -1.41
C GLY A 138 9.99 -1.95 -2.61
N PHE A 139 10.09 -2.49 -3.83
CA PHE A 139 9.81 -1.71 -5.04
C PHE A 139 8.35 -1.26 -5.12
N ALA A 140 7.41 -2.08 -4.65
CA ALA A 140 6.01 -1.66 -4.59
C ALA A 140 5.88 -0.38 -3.74
N VAL A 141 6.44 -0.39 -2.53
CA VAL A 141 6.21 0.67 -1.54
C VAL A 141 7.15 1.88 -1.73
N CYS A 142 8.28 1.74 -2.44
CA CYS A 142 9.23 2.84 -2.62
C CYS A 142 8.61 4.09 -3.24
N GLY A 143 7.59 3.92 -4.10
CA GLY A 143 6.83 5.02 -4.71
C GLY A 143 6.27 6.02 -3.69
N VAL A 144 5.92 5.56 -2.47
CA VAL A 144 5.44 6.43 -1.38
C VAL A 144 6.47 7.52 -1.06
N GLY A 145 7.75 7.15 -0.91
CA GLY A 145 8.81 8.11 -0.58
C GLY A 145 9.00 9.17 -1.66
N LEU A 146 9.11 8.76 -2.93
CA LEU A 146 9.26 9.74 -4.01
C LEU A 146 8.00 10.60 -4.17
N GLY A 147 6.81 10.01 -3.99
CA GLY A 147 5.54 10.72 -4.02
C GLY A 147 5.47 11.83 -2.97
N THR A 148 5.84 11.55 -1.73
CA THR A 148 5.85 12.56 -0.66
C THR A 148 6.72 13.77 -1.01
N ALA A 149 7.94 13.53 -1.51
CA ALA A 149 8.85 14.61 -1.91
C ALA A 149 8.28 15.43 -3.07
N PHE A 150 7.73 14.76 -4.08
CA PHE A 150 7.17 15.40 -5.26
C PHE A 150 5.93 16.23 -4.92
N TRP A 151 4.95 15.64 -4.23
CA TRP A 151 3.70 16.32 -3.90
C TRP A 151 3.93 17.49 -2.94
N GLY A 152 4.88 17.38 -2.00
CA GLY A 152 5.23 18.49 -1.11
C GLY A 152 5.68 19.76 -1.85
N ARG A 153 6.33 19.62 -3.02
CA ARG A 153 6.73 20.75 -3.88
C ARG A 153 5.59 21.27 -4.75
N ILE A 154 4.72 20.36 -5.17
CA ILE A 154 3.67 20.64 -6.14
C ILE A 154 2.44 21.27 -5.46
N TYR A 155 2.17 20.95 -4.20
CA TYR A 155 1.01 21.48 -3.46
C TYR A 155 0.97 23.01 -3.36
N PRO A 156 2.05 23.73 -2.97
CA PRO A 156 2.03 25.20 -2.93
C PRO A 156 1.68 25.81 -4.29
N PHE A 157 2.26 25.29 -5.37
CA PHE A 157 2.00 25.75 -6.74
C PHE A 157 0.55 25.54 -7.17
N LEU A 158 -0.05 24.37 -6.86
CA LEU A 158 -1.46 24.12 -7.16
C LEU A 158 -2.37 25.03 -6.33
N ILE A 159 -2.07 25.24 -5.05
CA ILE A 159 -2.89 26.10 -4.18
C ILE A 159 -2.84 27.54 -4.67
N GLU A 160 -1.67 28.05 -5.05
CA GLU A 160 -1.50 29.41 -5.57
C GLU A 160 -2.27 29.61 -6.88
N SER A 161 -2.26 28.61 -7.76
CA SER A 161 -2.90 28.69 -9.08
C SER A 161 -4.42 28.46 -9.05
N LEU A 162 -4.90 27.54 -8.20
CA LEU A 162 -6.30 27.06 -8.20
C LEU A 162 -7.13 27.60 -7.03
N GLY A 163 -6.49 28.03 -5.95
CA GLY A 163 -7.14 28.23 -4.66
C GLY A 163 -7.22 26.95 -3.82
N THR A 164 -7.37 27.12 -2.51
CA THR A 164 -7.34 26.04 -1.52
C THR A 164 -8.52 25.07 -1.65
N GLU A 165 -9.68 25.59 -2.04
CA GLU A 165 -10.89 24.82 -2.29
C GLU A 165 -10.75 23.97 -3.55
N CYS A 166 -10.52 24.58 -4.72
CA CYS A 166 -10.46 23.89 -6.01
C CYS A 166 -9.30 22.90 -6.08
N PHE A 167 -8.23 23.11 -5.30
CA PHE A 167 -7.16 22.13 -5.09
C PHE A 167 -7.72 20.73 -4.84
N PHE A 168 -8.65 20.58 -3.88
CA PHE A 168 -9.19 19.25 -3.53
C PHE A 168 -9.92 18.59 -4.70
N LEU A 169 -10.70 19.36 -5.47
CA LEU A 169 -11.45 18.83 -6.60
C LEU A 169 -10.53 18.39 -7.74
N VAL A 170 -9.62 19.25 -8.17
CA VAL A 170 -8.68 18.97 -9.27
C VAL A 170 -7.71 17.86 -8.90
N PHE A 171 -7.15 17.91 -7.69
CA PHE A 171 -6.23 16.89 -7.19
C PHE A 171 -6.92 15.54 -7.01
N GLY A 172 -8.14 15.53 -6.47
CA GLY A 172 -8.94 14.31 -6.33
C GLY A 172 -9.26 13.66 -7.66
N LEU A 173 -9.63 14.45 -8.67
CA LEU A 173 -9.88 13.96 -10.03
C LEU A 173 -8.61 13.38 -10.66
N LEU A 174 -7.48 14.07 -10.51
CA LEU A 174 -6.17 13.61 -10.98
C LEU A 174 -5.82 12.24 -10.39
N LEU A 175 -5.87 12.11 -9.06
CA LEU A 175 -5.55 10.85 -8.38
C LEU A 175 -6.53 9.74 -8.78
N CYS A 176 -7.83 10.05 -8.86
CA CYS A 176 -8.84 9.09 -9.30
C CYS A 176 -8.53 8.53 -10.70
N LEU A 177 -8.20 9.39 -11.66
CA LEU A 177 -7.85 8.99 -13.03
C LEU A 177 -6.58 8.12 -13.06
N ILE A 178 -5.54 8.50 -12.33
CA ILE A 178 -4.29 7.73 -12.25
C ILE A 178 -4.54 6.33 -11.67
N LEU A 179 -5.36 6.23 -10.62
CA LEU A 179 -5.72 4.95 -10.00
C LEU A 179 -6.56 4.08 -10.94
N LEU A 180 -7.52 4.68 -11.67
CA LEU A 180 -8.33 3.96 -12.67
C LEU A 180 -7.47 3.41 -13.80
N ILE A 181 -6.54 4.20 -14.35
CA ILE A 181 -5.60 3.75 -15.39
C ILE A 181 -4.74 2.60 -14.84
N SER A 182 -4.21 2.75 -13.63
CA SER A 182 -3.40 1.71 -12.97
C SER A 182 -4.19 0.42 -12.71
N SER A 183 -5.49 0.53 -12.44
CA SER A 183 -6.38 -0.62 -12.21
C SER A 183 -6.48 -1.53 -13.45
N CYS A 184 -6.39 -0.96 -14.65
CA CYS A 184 -6.43 -1.71 -15.90
C CYS A 184 -5.15 -2.53 -16.14
N ILE A 185 -4.02 -2.12 -15.53
CA ILE A 185 -2.71 -2.75 -15.71
C ILE A 185 -2.48 -3.84 -14.65
N LEU A 186 -2.92 -3.62 -13.41
CA LEU A 186 -2.68 -4.52 -12.29
C LEU A 186 -3.58 -5.77 -12.37
N ARG A 187 -2.92 -6.95 -12.28
CA ARG A 187 -3.58 -8.25 -12.37
C ARG A 187 -2.89 -9.28 -11.48
N THR A 188 -3.63 -10.28 -11.06
CA THR A 188 -3.10 -11.48 -10.38
C THR A 188 -2.51 -12.47 -11.38
N PRO A 189 -1.52 -13.28 -10.97
CA PRO A 189 -1.01 -14.38 -11.79
C PRO A 189 -2.05 -15.51 -11.93
N PRO A 190 -1.93 -16.38 -12.96
CA PRO A 190 -2.85 -17.49 -13.17
C PRO A 190 -2.78 -18.54 -12.04
N PRO A 191 -3.83 -19.38 -11.87
CA PRO A 191 -3.79 -20.51 -10.94
C PRO A 191 -2.64 -21.45 -11.28
N ASN A 192 -1.90 -21.91 -10.27
CA ASN A 192 -0.68 -22.75 -10.39
C ASN A 192 0.56 -22.02 -10.95
N TYR A 193 0.65 -20.69 -10.83
CA TYR A 193 1.87 -19.97 -11.13
C TYR A 193 3.02 -20.39 -10.20
N VAL A 194 4.14 -20.83 -10.78
CA VAL A 194 5.35 -21.25 -10.09
C VAL A 194 6.56 -20.60 -10.73
N VAL A 195 7.43 -19.99 -9.93
CA VAL A 195 8.70 -19.38 -10.36
C VAL A 195 9.78 -19.71 -9.34
N GLY A 196 10.98 -20.06 -9.82
CA GLY A 196 12.09 -20.43 -8.95
C GLY A 196 11.78 -21.63 -8.03
N GLY A 197 10.87 -22.51 -8.46
CA GLY A 197 10.37 -23.64 -7.66
C GLY A 197 9.47 -23.23 -6.50
N ARG A 198 8.93 -22.00 -6.49
CA ARG A 198 8.01 -21.50 -5.46
C ARG A 198 6.65 -21.15 -6.06
N ASN A 199 5.59 -21.46 -5.33
CA ASN A 199 4.22 -21.03 -5.67
C ASN A 199 3.98 -19.55 -5.30
N VAL A 200 2.80 -19.01 -5.62
CA VAL A 200 2.41 -17.60 -5.32
C VAL A 200 2.49 -17.23 -3.83
N GLN A 201 2.44 -18.22 -2.93
CA GLN A 201 2.56 -18.03 -1.48
C GLN A 201 4.02 -18.05 -1.01
N GLY A 202 4.98 -18.37 -1.90
CA GLY A 202 6.40 -18.42 -1.61
C GLY A 202 6.88 -19.76 -1.06
N VAL A 203 5.98 -20.76 -1.04
CA VAL A 203 6.25 -22.13 -0.59
C VAL A 203 6.95 -22.90 -1.72
N LYS A 204 7.96 -23.70 -1.38
CA LYS A 204 8.68 -24.54 -2.36
C LYS A 204 7.79 -25.67 -2.85
N VAL A 205 7.73 -25.88 -4.16
CA VAL A 205 6.99 -26.98 -4.79
C VAL A 205 7.92 -28.18 -4.87
N THR A 206 7.57 -29.28 -4.20
CA THR A 206 8.31 -30.55 -4.28
C THR A 206 7.82 -31.36 -5.50
N GLU A 207 8.73 -31.91 -6.30
CA GLU A 207 8.52 -32.55 -7.62
C GLU A 207 7.57 -33.77 -7.69
N ARG A 208 6.83 -34.14 -6.62
CA ARG A 208 5.93 -35.31 -6.63
C ARG A 208 4.77 -35.24 -7.64
N ARG A 209 4.62 -34.13 -8.38
CA ARG A 209 3.62 -33.96 -9.43
C ARG A 209 4.07 -34.48 -10.81
N THR A 210 5.36 -34.64 -11.09
CA THR A 210 5.82 -34.97 -12.46
C THR A 210 5.47 -36.41 -12.88
N GLN A 211 5.24 -37.33 -11.94
CA GLN A 211 4.87 -38.72 -12.26
C GLN A 211 3.36 -38.99 -12.32
N SER A 212 2.50 -38.19 -11.66
CA SER A 212 1.06 -38.50 -11.57
C SER A 212 0.21 -37.89 -12.68
N VAL A 213 0.69 -36.85 -13.37
CA VAL A 213 -0.05 -36.23 -14.49
C VAL A 213 0.21 -36.95 -15.81
N VAL A 214 1.42 -37.48 -16.04
CA VAL A 214 1.74 -38.25 -17.26
C VAL A 214 0.96 -39.58 -17.33
N SER A 215 0.53 -40.13 -16.19
CA SER A 215 -0.16 -41.42 -16.13
C SER A 215 -1.68 -41.36 -16.41
N LYS A 216 -2.30 -40.18 -16.52
CA LYS A 216 -3.77 -40.06 -16.69
C LYS A 216 -4.22 -39.38 -17.98
N GLN A 217 -3.30 -39.15 -18.91
CA GLN A 217 -3.60 -38.60 -20.22
C GLN A 217 -3.59 -39.70 -21.28
N ASP A 218 -4.34 -40.77 -21.04
CA ASP A 218 -4.76 -41.68 -22.10
C ASP A 218 -6.29 -41.70 -22.13
N ASP A 219 -6.77 -41.41 -23.34
CA ASP A 219 -8.09 -41.68 -23.88
C ASP A 219 -9.22 -40.63 -23.71
N SER A 220 -9.58 -40.09 -24.87
CA SER A 220 -10.87 -39.53 -25.29
C SER A 220 -11.24 -38.06 -24.99
N THR A 221 -11.45 -37.35 -26.11
CA THR A 221 -12.41 -36.25 -26.38
C THR A 221 -11.89 -34.80 -26.30
N GLU A 222 -11.35 -34.33 -27.42
CA GLU A 222 -10.90 -32.96 -27.71
C GLU A 222 -12.02 -31.90 -27.88
N GLU A 223 -13.30 -32.25 -27.72
CA GLU A 223 -14.39 -31.35 -28.17
C GLU A 223 -15.12 -30.55 -27.07
N ARG A 224 -14.67 -30.61 -25.80
CA ARG A 224 -15.31 -29.86 -24.68
C ARG A 224 -14.44 -28.79 -24.02
N VAL A 225 -13.45 -28.25 -24.73
CA VAL A 225 -12.43 -27.38 -24.11
C VAL A 225 -12.91 -25.93 -23.91
N SER A 226 -13.86 -25.40 -24.69
CA SER A 226 -14.23 -23.98 -24.60
C SER A 226 -15.23 -23.64 -23.48
N VAL A 227 -16.17 -24.53 -23.17
CA VAL A 227 -17.22 -24.27 -22.16
C VAL A 227 -16.71 -24.55 -20.74
N VAL A 228 -15.80 -25.52 -20.59
CA VAL A 228 -15.21 -25.90 -19.31
C VAL A 228 -14.20 -24.85 -18.81
N LEU A 229 -13.54 -24.10 -19.70
CA LEU A 229 -12.65 -23.00 -19.28
C LEU A 229 -13.40 -21.89 -18.51
N GLY A 230 -14.64 -21.60 -18.90
CA GLY A 230 -15.47 -20.58 -18.26
C GLY A 230 -15.95 -20.98 -16.87
N GLU A 231 -16.33 -22.25 -16.68
CA GLU A 231 -16.76 -22.78 -15.37
C GLU A 231 -15.58 -23.10 -14.45
N VAL A 232 -14.45 -23.55 -14.98
CA VAL A 232 -13.23 -23.79 -14.20
C VAL A 232 -12.60 -22.46 -13.75
N GLN A 233 -12.65 -21.39 -14.56
CA GLN A 233 -12.25 -20.06 -14.10
C GLN A 233 -13.19 -19.51 -13.01
N ARG A 234 -14.50 -19.79 -13.09
CA ARG A 234 -15.49 -19.33 -12.11
C ARG A 234 -15.43 -20.12 -10.79
N ASN A 235 -15.23 -21.44 -10.85
CA ASN A 235 -15.08 -22.30 -9.66
C ASN A 235 -13.69 -22.17 -9.02
N ASN A 236 -12.63 -21.91 -9.77
CA ASN A 236 -11.29 -21.69 -9.20
C ASN A 236 -11.12 -20.31 -8.54
N PHE A 237 -12.05 -19.38 -8.74
CA PHE A 237 -12.07 -18.10 -8.02
C PHE A 237 -12.52 -18.29 -6.56
N PHE A 238 -13.33 -19.32 -6.28
CA PHE A 238 -13.78 -19.67 -4.94
C PHE A 238 -12.85 -20.68 -4.23
N ASN A 239 -12.14 -21.53 -4.98
CA ASN A 239 -11.27 -22.57 -4.43
C ASN A 239 -9.79 -22.19 -4.23
N VAL A 240 -9.45 -20.89 -4.20
CA VAL A 240 -8.09 -20.42 -3.84
C VAL A 240 -7.72 -20.79 -2.38
N PHE A 241 -8.67 -21.27 -1.58
CA PHE A 241 -8.48 -21.61 -0.17
C PHE A 241 -8.15 -23.09 0.11
N ASP A 242 -8.13 -23.96 -0.90
CA ASP A 242 -7.87 -25.38 -0.72
C ASP A 242 -6.48 -25.76 -1.26
N TYR A 243 -5.42 -25.27 -0.59
CA TYR A 243 -4.04 -25.61 -0.96
C TYR A 243 -3.53 -26.85 -0.21
N GLN A 244 -3.01 -27.78 -1.03
CA GLN A 244 -2.56 -29.14 -0.75
C GLN A 244 -1.44 -29.23 0.32
N GLU A 245 -1.69 -30.05 1.35
CA GLU A 245 -0.72 -30.51 2.37
C GLU A 245 0.48 -31.31 1.81
N LEU A 246 0.60 -31.46 0.49
CA LEU A 246 1.56 -32.35 -0.18
C LEU A 246 2.90 -31.69 -0.57
N GLU A 247 3.13 -30.42 -0.25
CA GLU A 247 4.29 -29.64 -0.75
C GLU A 247 5.37 -29.26 0.30
N LEU A 248 5.12 -29.42 1.61
CA LEU A 248 5.98 -28.91 2.70
C LEU A 248 6.91 -30.00 3.30
N GLY A 249 8.07 -29.63 3.85
CA GLY A 249 8.91 -30.55 4.64
C GLY A 249 8.31 -30.86 6.02
N GLU A 250 8.65 -31.98 6.68
CA GLU A 250 7.99 -32.43 7.93
C GLU A 250 7.90 -31.35 9.03
N ALA A 251 8.98 -30.58 9.26
CA ALA A 251 8.99 -29.50 10.25
C ALA A 251 8.13 -28.29 9.84
N GLU A 252 8.08 -27.98 8.53
CA GLU A 252 7.23 -26.93 7.98
C GLU A 252 5.76 -27.35 7.98
N ILE A 253 5.46 -28.63 7.73
CA ILE A 253 4.12 -29.22 7.90
C ILE A 253 3.69 -29.10 9.36
N LEU A 254 4.55 -29.45 10.32
CA LEU A 254 4.23 -29.37 11.74
C LEU A 254 3.91 -27.92 12.17
N TYR A 255 4.73 -26.97 11.72
CA TYR A 255 4.51 -25.54 12.00
C TYR A 255 3.26 -25.01 11.29
N HIS A 256 3.07 -25.35 10.01
CA HIS A 256 1.91 -24.93 9.23
C HIS A 256 0.61 -25.50 9.79
N ASN A 257 0.58 -26.78 10.16
CA ASN A 257 -0.57 -27.43 10.79
C ASN A 257 -0.85 -26.82 12.17
N LYS A 258 0.19 -26.50 12.94
CA LYS A 258 0.03 -25.79 14.22
C LYS A 258 -0.61 -24.42 14.02
N ILE A 259 -0.18 -23.64 13.04
CA ILE A 259 -0.78 -22.33 12.72
C ILE A 259 -2.20 -22.47 12.17
N LYS A 260 -2.44 -23.42 11.27
CA LYS A 260 -3.76 -23.67 10.66
C LYS A 260 -4.80 -24.12 11.70
N SER A 261 -4.34 -24.77 12.78
CA SER A 261 -5.20 -25.18 13.89
C SER A 261 -5.61 -24.02 14.81
N LEU A 262 -4.91 -22.88 14.76
CA LEU A 262 -5.22 -21.71 15.57
C LEU A 262 -6.41 -20.94 14.99
N ARG A 263 -7.33 -20.55 15.87
CA ARG A 263 -8.38 -19.59 15.52
C ARG A 263 -7.75 -18.19 15.38
N ILE A 264 -8.36 -17.32 14.57
CA ILE A 264 -7.91 -15.92 14.38
C ILE A 264 -7.66 -15.21 15.73
N ARG A 265 -8.52 -15.47 16.72
CA ARG A 265 -8.35 -14.92 18.07
C ARG A 265 -7.02 -15.34 18.70
N GLU A 266 -6.65 -16.60 18.58
CA GLU A 266 -5.41 -17.15 19.16
C GLU A 266 -4.18 -16.64 18.41
N CYS A 267 -4.28 -16.43 17.10
CA CYS A 267 -3.21 -15.80 16.32
C CYS A 267 -2.95 -14.35 16.76
N VAL A 268 -4.01 -13.56 16.99
CA VAL A 268 -3.89 -12.15 17.40
C VAL A 268 -3.32 -11.99 18.82
N PHE A 269 -3.58 -12.95 19.71
CA PHE A 269 -3.00 -12.95 21.06
C PHE A 269 -1.70 -13.76 21.19
N SER A 270 -1.14 -14.22 20.07
CA SER A 270 0.16 -14.92 20.07
C SER A 270 1.29 -13.96 20.43
N VAL A 271 2.31 -14.47 21.14
CA VAL A 271 3.53 -13.72 21.47
C VAL A 271 4.21 -13.20 20.21
N ASP A 272 4.24 -13.99 19.14
CA ASP A 272 4.85 -13.59 17.86
C ASP A 272 4.14 -12.38 17.25
N PHE A 273 2.81 -12.37 17.31
CA PHE A 273 2.00 -11.26 16.80
C PHE A 273 2.19 -10.00 17.65
N VAL A 274 2.21 -10.14 18.98
CA VAL A 274 2.42 -9.02 19.91
C VAL A 274 3.82 -8.40 19.72
N LEU A 275 4.87 -9.22 19.59
CA LEU A 275 6.23 -8.73 19.34
C LEU A 275 6.33 -8.02 17.98
N LEU A 276 5.73 -8.59 16.94
CA LEU A 276 5.69 -7.98 15.61
C LEU A 276 4.95 -6.64 15.65
N TYR A 277 3.84 -6.56 16.40
CA TYR A 277 3.08 -5.34 16.56
C TYR A 277 3.83 -4.28 17.38
N LEU A 278 4.54 -4.66 18.45
CA LEU A 278 5.37 -3.74 19.23
C LEU A 278 6.49 -3.12 18.39
N VAL A 279 7.17 -3.93 17.58
CA VAL A 279 8.19 -3.44 16.63
C VAL A 279 7.56 -2.49 15.60
N PHE A 280 6.40 -2.86 15.05
CA PHE A 280 5.66 -2.03 14.10
C PHE A 280 5.26 -0.68 14.68
N VAL A 281 4.68 -0.65 15.89
CA VAL A 281 4.28 0.57 16.59
C VAL A 281 5.51 1.43 16.90
N GLY A 282 6.57 0.84 17.44
CA GLY A 282 7.81 1.55 17.76
C GLY A 282 8.45 2.21 16.54
N ALA A 283 8.48 1.52 15.40
CA ALA A 283 9.03 2.05 14.16
C ALA A 283 8.13 3.10 13.49
N SER A 284 6.80 2.93 13.56
CA SER A 284 5.86 3.73 12.77
C SER A 284 5.37 5.00 13.50
N VAL A 285 5.21 4.95 14.83
CA VAL A 285 4.59 6.05 15.61
C VAL A 285 5.49 7.27 15.68
N ALA A 286 6.79 7.10 15.90
CA ALA A 286 7.73 8.20 15.94
C ALA A 286 7.83 8.91 14.58
N GLY A 287 7.98 8.15 13.50
CA GLY A 287 8.08 8.69 12.14
C GLY A 287 6.81 9.43 11.69
N THR A 288 5.64 8.84 11.92
CA THR A 288 4.36 9.42 11.47
C THR A 288 4.00 10.71 12.22
N ASN A 289 4.24 10.75 13.54
CA ASN A 289 3.97 11.96 14.34
C ASN A 289 4.90 13.11 13.97
N VAL A 290 6.20 12.84 13.84
CA VAL A 290 7.18 13.87 13.46
C VAL A 290 6.83 14.39 12.06
N MET A 291 6.67 13.50 11.06
CA MET A 291 6.42 13.90 9.68
C MET A 291 5.16 14.77 9.52
N SER A 292 4.10 14.47 10.27
CA SER A 292 2.83 15.22 10.22
C SER A 292 2.93 16.67 10.68
N ARG A 293 3.91 16.97 11.54
CA ARG A 293 4.14 18.29 12.14
C ARG A 293 5.51 18.86 11.82
N VAL A 294 6.26 18.25 10.91
CA VAL A 294 7.63 18.67 10.55
C VAL A 294 7.67 20.18 10.28
N TYR A 295 6.70 20.67 9.51
CA TYR A 295 6.56 22.08 9.18
C TYR A 295 6.40 22.95 10.44
N ASN A 296 5.42 22.61 11.30
CA ASN A 296 5.10 23.38 12.51
C ASN A 296 6.25 23.31 13.54
N ILE A 297 6.88 22.15 13.69
CA ILE A 297 8.02 21.95 14.61
C ILE A 297 9.18 22.82 14.16
N ALA A 298 9.55 22.78 12.88
CA ALA A 298 10.65 23.57 12.38
C ALA A 298 10.36 25.09 12.47
N ALA A 299 9.14 25.53 12.15
CA ALA A 299 8.72 26.92 12.33
C ALA A 299 8.74 27.37 13.82
N SER A 300 8.58 26.46 14.78
CA SER A 300 8.64 26.77 16.21
C SER A 300 10.06 26.82 16.79
N VAL A 301 10.98 26.02 16.24
CA VAL A 301 12.35 25.87 16.74
C VAL A 301 13.29 26.90 16.13
N TYR A 302 13.05 27.28 14.88
CA TYR A 302 13.90 28.19 14.13
C TYR A 302 13.15 29.51 13.88
N SER A 303 13.74 30.63 14.30
CA SER A 303 13.12 31.96 14.22
C SER A 303 12.96 32.50 12.80
N HIS A 304 13.72 31.98 11.84
CA HIS A 304 13.60 32.26 10.41
C HIS A 304 13.81 30.95 9.64
N VAL A 305 12.74 30.35 9.14
CA VAL A 305 12.81 29.26 8.16
C VAL A 305 11.97 29.69 6.97
N GLU A 306 12.57 29.68 5.80
CA GLU A 306 11.83 29.89 4.56
C GLU A 306 11.01 28.63 4.24
N ASP A 307 9.84 28.80 3.62
CA ASP A 307 8.99 27.67 3.16
C ASP A 307 9.81 26.65 2.36
N ASP A 308 10.80 27.10 1.59
CA ASP A 308 11.68 26.26 0.77
C ASP A 308 12.57 25.31 1.59
N ASP A 309 13.09 25.74 2.74
CA ASP A 309 13.92 24.91 3.62
C ASP A 309 13.11 23.77 4.25
N LEU A 310 11.85 24.06 4.61
CA LEU A 310 10.92 23.07 5.15
C LEU A 310 10.58 22.00 4.12
N ILE A 311 10.33 22.41 2.88
CA ILE A 311 10.06 21.47 1.79
C ILE A 311 11.33 20.67 1.45
N GLN A 312 12.54 21.25 1.53
CA GLN A 312 13.81 20.52 1.38
C GLN A 312 13.99 19.45 2.47
N MET A 313 13.65 19.74 3.72
CA MET A 313 13.76 18.78 4.81
C MET A 313 12.83 17.57 4.58
N VAL A 314 11.57 17.81 4.26
CA VAL A 314 10.59 16.77 3.92
C VAL A 314 11.06 15.95 2.72
N ALA A 315 11.56 16.60 1.67
CA ALA A 315 12.06 15.93 0.48
C ALA A 315 13.26 15.02 0.79
N THR A 316 14.22 15.50 1.59
CA THR A 316 15.43 14.74 1.94
C THR A 316 15.08 13.47 2.73
N MET A 317 14.21 13.57 3.74
CA MET A 317 13.74 12.41 4.51
C MET A 317 13.01 11.41 3.60
N SER A 318 12.22 11.92 2.66
CA SER A 318 11.41 11.11 1.75
C SER A 318 12.25 10.40 0.68
N ILE A 319 13.31 11.04 0.19
CA ILE A 319 14.31 10.45 -0.72
C ILE A 319 15.09 9.35 0.01
N ALA A 320 15.51 9.60 1.26
CA ALA A 320 16.16 8.57 2.07
C ALA A 320 15.25 7.35 2.28
N ASN A 321 13.96 7.59 2.56
CA ASN A 321 12.97 6.51 2.65
C ASN A 321 12.83 5.75 1.31
N PHE A 322 12.78 6.44 0.17
CA PHE A 322 12.74 5.80 -1.16
C PHE A 322 13.92 4.84 -1.35
N PHE A 323 15.16 5.28 -1.08
CA PHE A 323 16.34 4.43 -1.24
C PHE A 323 16.37 3.28 -0.23
N GLY A 324 15.96 3.52 1.03
CA GLY A 324 15.86 2.49 2.04
C GLY A 324 14.91 1.35 1.64
N GLN A 325 13.75 1.70 1.08
CA GLN A 325 12.73 0.75 0.60
C GLN A 325 13.22 -0.09 -0.60
N VAL A 326 14.19 0.39 -1.37
CA VAL A 326 14.76 -0.35 -2.51
C VAL A 326 15.98 -1.17 -2.09
N LEU A 327 16.93 -0.55 -1.37
CA LEU A 327 18.23 -1.14 -1.09
C LEU A 327 18.16 -2.23 -0.01
N CYS A 328 17.47 -1.97 1.11
CA CYS A 328 17.43 -2.93 2.22
C CYS A 328 16.79 -4.27 1.82
N PRO A 329 15.64 -4.30 1.12
CA PRO A 329 15.04 -5.58 0.71
C PRO A 329 15.85 -6.30 -0.37
N LEU A 330 16.52 -5.55 -1.27
CA LEU A 330 17.39 -6.12 -2.28
C LEU A 330 18.63 -6.79 -1.68
N ILE A 331 19.24 -6.16 -0.67
CA ILE A 331 20.35 -6.75 0.08
C ILE A 331 19.88 -8.00 0.83
N SER A 332 18.70 -7.94 1.46
CA SER A 332 18.10 -9.07 2.19
C SER A 332 17.86 -10.28 1.28
N ASP A 333 17.24 -10.09 0.12
CA ASP A 333 16.97 -11.18 -0.84
C ASP A 333 18.27 -11.80 -1.38
N LYS A 334 19.28 -10.97 -1.69
CA LYS A 334 20.60 -11.45 -2.11
C LYS A 334 21.27 -12.29 -1.03
N TYR A 335 21.21 -11.84 0.23
CA TYR A 335 21.78 -12.56 1.37
C TYR A 335 21.11 -13.93 1.56
N ILE A 336 19.77 -13.98 1.51
CA ILE A 336 19.00 -15.24 1.61
C ILE A 336 19.37 -16.20 0.48
N THR A 337 19.48 -15.69 -0.74
CA THR A 337 19.84 -16.50 -1.92
C THR A 337 21.24 -17.09 -1.78
N LEU A 338 22.22 -16.28 -1.34
CA LEU A 338 23.58 -16.73 -1.09
C LEU A 338 23.64 -17.80 0.00
N ALA A 339 22.95 -17.59 1.13
CA ALA A 339 22.90 -18.55 2.22
C ALA A 339 22.33 -19.91 1.79
N GLN A 340 21.28 -19.90 0.95
CA GLN A 340 20.69 -21.13 0.39
C GLN A 340 21.63 -21.84 -0.57
N LEU A 341 22.40 -21.11 -1.38
CA LEU A 341 23.41 -21.70 -2.27
C LEU A 341 24.53 -22.36 -1.45
N THR A 342 25.02 -21.71 -0.39
CA THR A 342 26.03 -22.28 0.50
C THR A 342 25.55 -23.57 1.16
N GLN A 343 24.30 -23.62 1.65
CA GLN A 343 23.73 -24.85 2.22
C GLN A 343 23.63 -25.99 1.18
N ARG A 344 23.25 -25.69 -0.07
CA ARG A 344 23.19 -26.70 -1.14
C ARG A 344 24.57 -27.24 -1.52
N LEU A 345 25.59 -26.38 -1.49
CA LEU A 345 26.98 -26.80 -1.74
C LEU A 345 27.53 -27.62 -0.57
N ALA A 346 27.13 -27.35 0.67
CA ALA A 346 27.54 -28.12 1.84
C ALA A 346 26.82 -29.48 1.98
N ALA A 347 25.68 -29.67 1.30
CA ALA A 347 24.91 -30.91 1.31
C ALA A 347 25.25 -31.86 0.14
N ARG A 348 26.14 -31.45 -0.78
CA ARG A 348 26.74 -32.29 -1.83
C ARG A 348 28.14 -32.68 -1.41
#